data_AF-A0A7W1GID6-F1
#
_entry.id   AF-A0A7W1GID6-F1
#
_cell.length_a   1.000
_cell.length_b   1.000
_cell.length_c   1.000
_cell.angle_alpha   90.00
_cell.angle_beta   90.00
_cell.angle_gamma   90.00
#
_symmetry.space_group_name_H-M   'P 1'
#
loop_
_entity.id
_entity.type
_entity.pdbx_description
1 polymer ?
#
loop_
_entity_poly.entity_id
_entity_poly.type
_entity_poly.pdbx_seq_one_letter_code
_entity_poly.pdbx_strand_id
1 'polypeptide(L)'
;MSLNAALTLFLEEYPKAIAQPFVGNTVAEFIRQDVPDVIKAITGNNDRYIVQGSPGQGNWARVPWAAVYDRFITDTVQDGYYLVYLM
;
A
#
# COMPACT_ATOMS: atom_id res chain seq x y z
N MET A 1 7.12 4.39 -12.51
CA MET A 1 5.71 4.09 -12.82
C MET A 1 4.85 5.27 -12.36
N SER A 2 3.71 5.56 -13.01
CA SER A 2 2.77 6.59 -12.53
C SER A 2 1.85 6.03 -11.43
N LEU A 3 1.25 6.89 -10.61
CA LEU A 3 0.28 6.46 -9.60
C LEU A 3 -0.91 5.70 -10.21
N ASN A 4 -1.46 6.22 -11.31
CA ASN A 4 -2.56 5.57 -12.01
C ASN A 4 -2.17 4.14 -12.46
N ALA A 5 -0.99 3.98 -13.06
CA ALA A 5 -0.53 2.66 -13.49
C ALA A 5 -0.33 1.70 -12.30
N ALA A 6 0.21 2.19 -11.18
CA ALA A 6 0.41 1.37 -9.99
C ALA A 6 -0.91 0.91 -9.37
N LEU A 7 -1.87 1.82 -9.22
CA LEU A 7 -3.19 1.51 -8.67
C LEU A 7 -4.01 0.61 -9.60
N THR A 8 -3.91 0.81 -10.92
CA THR A 8 -4.57 -0.05 -11.91
C THR A 8 -4.02 -1.47 -11.85
N LEU A 9 -2.70 -1.64 -11.86
CA LEU A 9 -2.07 -2.96 -11.76
C LEU A 9 -2.48 -3.66 -10.46
N PHE A 10 -2.52 -2.92 -9.35
CA PHE A 10 -2.97 -3.45 -8.08
C PHE A 10 -4.44 -3.93 -8.17
N LEU A 11 -5.36 -3.11 -8.68
CA LEU A 11 -6.78 -3.46 -8.83
C LEU A 11 -7.00 -4.69 -9.72
N GLU A 12 -6.24 -4.83 -10.80
CA GLU A 12 -6.41 -5.90 -11.77
C GLU A 12 -5.76 -7.22 -11.33
N GLU A 13 -4.60 -7.16 -10.67
CA GLU A 13 -3.84 -8.36 -10.30
C GLU A 13 -4.20 -8.91 -8.93
N TYR A 14 -4.65 -8.07 -7.99
CA TYR A 14 -5.00 -8.53 -6.65
C TYR A 14 -6.06 -9.64 -6.63
N PRO A 15 -7.20 -9.55 -7.35
CA PRO A 15 -8.22 -10.60 -7.37
C PRO A 15 -7.70 -11.95 -7.90
N LYS A 16 -6.66 -11.94 -8.73
CA LYS A 16 -6.01 -13.15 -9.25
C LYS A 16 -5.01 -13.70 -8.23
N ALA A 17 -4.27 -12.80 -7.58
CA ALA A 17 -3.23 -13.15 -6.63
C ALA A 17 -3.78 -13.83 -5.36
N ILE A 18 -4.97 -13.44 -4.90
CA ILE A 18 -5.59 -14.05 -3.69
C ILE A 18 -5.87 -15.55 -3.82
N ALA A 19 -5.91 -16.10 -5.03
CA ALA A 19 -6.04 -17.54 -5.28
C ALA A 19 -4.71 -18.29 -5.17
N GLN A 20 -3.59 -17.57 -5.00
CA GLN A 20 -2.24 -18.11 -4.92
C GLN A 20 -1.70 -18.04 -3.48
N PRO A 21 -0.63 -18.80 -3.15
CA PRO A 21 0.05 -18.66 -1.86
C PRO A 21 0.51 -17.22 -1.61
N PHE A 22 0.33 -16.75 -0.37
CA PHE A 22 0.67 -15.38 0.02
C PHE A 22 2.18 -15.15 0.18
N VAL A 23 2.89 -16.14 0.72
CA VAL A 23 4.34 -16.05 0.99
C VAL A 23 5.09 -16.07 -0.34
N GLY A 24 5.95 -15.07 -0.56
CA GLY A 24 6.73 -14.92 -1.80
C GLY A 24 5.88 -14.51 -3.02
N ASN A 25 4.64 -14.04 -2.82
CA ASN A 25 3.81 -13.58 -3.92
C ASN A 25 4.27 -12.19 -4.42
N THR A 26 4.53 -12.09 -5.72
CA THR A 26 5.02 -10.85 -6.35
C THR A 26 4.03 -9.69 -6.29
N VAL A 27 2.72 -9.97 -6.37
CA VAL A 27 1.68 -8.93 -6.23
C VAL A 27 1.64 -8.44 -4.78
N ALA A 28 1.78 -9.33 -3.81
CA ALA A 28 1.88 -8.93 -2.41
C ALA A 28 3.13 -8.07 -2.14
N GLU A 29 4.27 -8.40 -2.75
CA GLU A 29 5.49 -7.60 -2.67
C GLU A 29 5.34 -6.22 -3.32
N PHE A 30 4.76 -6.18 -4.53
CA PHE A 30 4.44 -4.95 -5.25
C PHE A 30 3.62 -3.97 -4.40
N ILE A 31 2.61 -4.48 -3.69
CA ILE A 31 1.76 -3.66 -2.81
C ILE A 31 2.54 -3.15 -1.59
N ARG A 32 3.47 -3.96 -1.05
CA ARG A 32 4.27 -3.58 0.14
C ARG A 32 5.38 -2.58 -0.17
N GLN A 33 5.90 -2.57 -1.40
CA GLN A 33 7.11 -1.81 -1.75
C GLN A 33 6.84 -0.79 -2.84
N ASP A 34 6.49 -1.24 -4.04
CA ASP A 34 6.38 -0.38 -5.23
C ASP A 34 5.26 0.65 -5.13
N VAL A 35 4.08 0.26 -4.63
CA VAL A 35 2.95 1.20 -4.46
C VAL A 35 3.33 2.32 -3.48
N PRO A 36 3.86 2.03 -2.27
CA PRO A 36 4.41 3.06 -1.39
C PRO A 36 5.47 3.94 -2.04
N ASP A 37 6.40 3.37 -2.81
CA ASP A 37 7.49 4.14 -3.41
C ASP A 37 7.01 5.13 -4.48
N VAL A 38 6.01 4.76 -5.28
CA VAL A 38 5.34 5.68 -6.21
C VAL A 38 4.67 6.83 -5.47
N ILE A 39 4.01 6.56 -4.35
CA ILE A 39 3.35 7.60 -3.53
C ILE A 39 4.39 8.51 -2.87
N LYS A 40 5.47 7.96 -2.29
CA LYS A 40 6.57 8.74 -1.70
C LYS A 40 7.14 9.74 -2.69
N ALA A 41 7.38 9.30 -3.93
CA ALA A 41 7.90 10.16 -4.99
C ALA A 41 7.00 11.37 -5.28
N ILE A 42 5.68 11.18 -5.25
CA ILE A 42 4.69 12.26 -5.45
C ILE A 42 4.66 13.22 -4.26
N THR A 43 4.80 12.69 -3.05
CA THR A 43 4.86 13.51 -1.83
C THR A 43 6.22 14.19 -1.60
N GLY A 44 7.18 13.99 -2.49
CA GLY A 44 8.48 14.65 -2.46
C GLY A 44 9.56 13.92 -1.65
N ASN A 45 9.43 12.62 -1.38
CA ASN A 45 10.43 11.78 -0.70
C ASN A 45 11.03 12.42 0.57
N ASN A 46 10.17 12.89 1.47
CA ASN A 46 10.57 13.54 2.70
C ASN A 46 10.15 12.72 3.93
N ASP A 47 10.75 13.06 5.08
CA ASP A 47 10.56 12.31 6.32
C ASP A 47 9.28 12.68 7.09
N ARG A 48 8.46 13.62 6.58
CA ARG A 48 7.18 13.99 7.22
C ARG A 48 6.15 12.89 7.02
N TYR A 49 6.17 12.21 5.89
CA TYR A 49 5.15 11.22 5.54
C TYR A 49 5.68 9.80 5.70
N ILE A 50 4.98 8.98 6.47
CA ILE A 50 5.14 7.53 6.45
C ILE A 50 4.17 7.00 5.41
N VAL A 51 4.68 6.27 4.43
CA VAL A 51 3.86 5.66 3.38
C VAL A 51 3.96 4.15 3.47
N GLN A 52 2.82 3.47 3.54
CA GLN A 52 2.76 2.02 3.68
C GLN A 52 1.69 1.43 2.76
N GLY A 53 1.91 0.19 2.34
CA GLY A 53 0.93 -0.61 1.62
C GLY A 53 0.85 -2.00 2.23
N SER A 54 -0.35 -2.56 2.28
CA SER A 54 -0.58 -3.88 2.85
C SER A 54 -1.51 -4.72 1.98
N PRO A 55 -1.04 -5.87 1.49
CA PRO A 55 -1.88 -6.93 0.94
C PRO A 55 -2.46 -7.84 2.05
N GLY A 56 -2.23 -7.49 3.33
CA GLY A 56 -2.40 -8.38 4.48
C GLY A 56 -1.07 -8.74 5.16
N GLN A 57 -1.15 -9.46 6.28
CA GLN A 57 -0.01 -9.93 7.07
C GLN A 57 -0.16 -11.42 7.35
N GLY A 58 0.72 -12.24 6.77
CA GLY A 58 0.66 -13.71 6.83
C GLY A 58 -0.41 -14.35 5.93
N ASN A 59 -1.52 -13.67 5.70
CA ASN A 59 -2.59 -14.07 4.76
C ASN A 59 -3.07 -12.86 3.95
N TRP A 60 -3.74 -13.13 2.83
CA TRP A 60 -4.39 -12.10 2.01
C TRP A 60 -5.45 -11.34 2.81
N ALA A 61 -5.39 -10.00 2.77
CA ALA A 61 -6.42 -9.15 3.32
C ALA A 61 -7.67 -9.20 2.42
N ARG A 62 -8.85 -9.13 3.04
CA ARG A 62 -10.09 -8.94 2.27
C ARG A 62 -10.13 -7.58 1.58
N VAL A 63 -9.56 -6.58 2.23
CA VAL A 63 -9.46 -5.19 1.76
C VAL A 63 -8.00 -4.79 1.89
N PRO A 64 -7.19 -4.95 0.84
CA PRO A 64 -5.82 -4.48 0.86
C PRO A 64 -5.81 -2.95 0.72
N TRP A 65 -4.70 -2.31 1.09
CA TRP A 65 -4.69 -0.85 1.20
C TRP A 65 -3.32 -0.23 0.98
N ALA A 66 -3.32 1.07 0.70
CA ALA A 66 -2.16 1.96 0.74
C ALA A 66 -2.49 3.22 1.55
N ALA A 67 -1.63 3.61 2.47
CA ALA A 67 -1.86 4.71 3.41
C ALA A 67 -0.68 5.68 3.46
N VAL A 68 -0.99 6.94 3.76
CA VAL A 68 -0.05 8.03 3.99
C VAL A 68 -0.37 8.65 5.35
N TYR A 69 0.57 8.52 6.29
CA TYR A 69 0.51 9.10 7.61
C TYR A 69 1.38 10.35 7.66
N ASP A 70 0.85 11.45 8.17
CA ASP A 70 1.65 12.60 8.55
C ASP A 70 2.18 12.37 9.97
N ARG A 71 3.49 12.27 10.13
CA ARG A 71 4.14 11.95 11.41
C ARG A 71 3.88 12.95 12.51
N PHE A 72 3.45 14.17 12.17
CA PHE A 72 3.05 15.17 13.17
C PHE A 72 1.62 14.97 13.69
N ILE A 73 0.84 14.09 13.03
CA ILE A 73 -0.53 13.74 13.42
C ILE A 73 -0.56 12.31 13.97
N THR A 74 0.01 11.35 13.25
CA THR A 74 0.06 9.94 13.67
C THR A 74 1.15 9.18 12.92
N ASP A 75 1.70 8.15 13.55
CA ASP A 75 2.55 7.13 12.95
C ASP A 75 1.92 5.72 13.03
N THR A 76 0.68 5.61 13.54
CA THR A 76 -0.04 4.34 13.67
C THR A 76 -1.43 4.37 13.05
N VAL A 77 -1.95 3.19 12.73
CA VAL A 77 -3.31 3.00 12.20
C VAL A 77 -4.40 3.15 13.28
N GLN A 78 -4.01 3.11 14.56
CA GLN A 78 -4.94 2.99 15.69
C GLN A 78 -5.28 4.33 16.35
N ASP A 79 -4.56 5.40 16.02
CA ASP A 79 -4.74 6.73 16.59
C ASP A 79 -4.58 7.82 15.52
N GLY A 80 -5.27 8.95 15.71
CA GLY A 80 -5.28 10.08 14.78
C GLY A 80 -6.06 9.83 13.49
N TYR A 81 -5.67 10.54 12.43
CA TYR A 81 -6.28 10.44 11.10
C TYR A 81 -5.21 10.47 10.02
N TYR A 82 -5.50 9.80 8.91
CA TYR A 82 -4.55 9.60 7.81
C TYR A 82 -5.31 9.38 6.49
N LEU A 83 -4.61 9.54 5.37
CA LEU A 83 -5.16 9.22 4.06
C LEU A 83 -4.96 7.73 3.79
N VAL A 84 -6.01 7.05 3.36
CA VAL A 84 -5.95 5.64 2.97
C VAL A 84 -6.78 5.38 1.73
N TYR A 85 -6.21 4.60 0.81
CA TYR A 85 -6.91 4.01 -0.31
C TYR A 85 -7.20 2.55 0.03
N LEU A 86 -8.50 2.21 0.09
CA LEU A 86 -9.01 0.88 0.37
C LEU A 86 -9.56 0.25 -0.91
N MET A 87 -9.29 -1.02 -1.15
CA MET A 87 -9.72 -1.76 -2.34
C MET A 87 -10.67 -2.92 -2.03
#